data_AF-A0A2D8IR06-F1
#
_entry.id   AF-A0A2D8IR06-F1
#
_cell.length_a   1.000
_cell.length_b   1.000
_cell.length_c   1.000
_cell.angle_alpha   90.00
_cell.angle_beta   90.00
_cell.angle_gamma   90.00
#
_symmetry.space_group_name_H-M   'P 1'
#
loop_
_entity.id
_entity.type
_entity.pdbx_description
1 polymer ?
#
loop_
_entity_poly.entity_id
_entity_poly.type
_entity_poly.pdbx_seq_one_letter_code
_entity_poly.pdbx_strand_id
1 'polypeptide(L)'
;MAVSATGGIVLLLFLPYRRLIAGAMRSVGGTLGDLMRGYLGLLGTARGQRTYGYIFVNSMFHSGVFTWLGVYLEQRYSLGPVGIGLALLGYAVPGLLFGPLIGRAADRWGRARLLPIGLGLSALAAAGLLFDFPVLLAPVVAMLLSLGYDATQPLFAGIVTSLGGKRPGQAMDLNVFTLFVGFGLGSLIFGEVLRFGFGTALALFAAIELILALAGR
;
A
#
# COMPACT_ATOMS: atom_id res chain seq x y z
N MET A 1 -14.88 -12.82 18.87
CA MET A 1 -14.93 -13.88 19.91
C MET A 1 -13.85 -14.95 19.67
N ALA A 2 -13.88 -15.70 18.56
CA ALA A 2 -12.87 -16.73 18.27
C ALA A 2 -11.43 -16.18 18.17
N VAL A 3 -11.22 -15.09 17.42
CA VAL A 3 -9.89 -14.47 17.25
C VAL A 3 -9.29 -13.97 18.58
N SER A 4 -10.15 -13.42 19.45
CA SER A 4 -9.75 -12.94 20.79
C SER A 4 -9.36 -14.10 21.72
N ALA A 5 -10.07 -15.22 21.65
CA ALA A 5 -9.75 -16.43 22.40
C ALA A 5 -8.43 -17.08 21.92
N THR A 6 -8.24 -17.17 20.59
CA THR A 6 -6.99 -17.67 20.01
C THR A 6 -5.81 -16.77 20.37
N GLY A 7 -5.97 -15.45 20.30
CA GLY A 7 -4.95 -14.49 20.74
C GLY A 7 -4.60 -14.63 22.22
N GLY A 8 -5.59 -14.84 23.09
CA GLY A 8 -5.38 -15.10 24.51
C GLY A 8 -4.61 -16.39 24.78
N ILE A 9 -4.94 -17.48 24.09
CA ILE A 9 -4.25 -18.77 24.21
C ILE A 9 -2.79 -18.64 23.75
N VAL A 10 -2.54 -17.94 22.65
CA VAL A 10 -1.17 -17.68 22.17
C VAL A 10 -0.38 -16.87 23.19
N LEU A 11 -0.96 -15.81 23.77
CA LEU A 11 -0.31 -15.03 24.82
C LEU A 11 0.02 -15.87 26.07
N LEU A 12 -0.88 -16.75 26.47
CA LEU A 12 -0.67 -17.67 27.59
C LEU A 12 0.46 -18.69 27.30
N LEU A 13 0.55 -19.17 26.06
CA LEU A 13 1.64 -20.06 25.61
C LEU A 13 3.01 -19.36 25.59
N PHE A 14 3.05 -18.03 25.40
CA PHE A 14 4.29 -17.25 25.39
C PHE A 14 4.71 -16.70 26.77
N LEU A 15 3.85 -16.76 27.80
CA LEU A 15 4.20 -16.39 29.18
C LEU A 15 5.47 -17.06 29.75
N PRO A 16 5.73 -18.36 29.51
CA PRO A 16 6.96 -19.02 29.98
C PRO A 16 8.22 -18.44 29.31
N TYR A 17 8.09 -17.96 28.08
CA TYR A 17 9.18 -17.38 27.28
C TYR A 17 9.41 -15.89 27.56
N ARG A 18 8.67 -15.28 28.50
CA ARG A 18 8.80 -13.85 28.87
C ARG A 18 10.22 -13.42 29.20
N ARG A 19 11.03 -14.30 29.80
CA ARG A 19 12.43 -14.00 30.16
C ARG A 19 13.35 -13.96 28.94
N LEU A 20 13.07 -14.76 27.91
CA LEU A 20 13.78 -14.74 26.63
C LEU A 20 13.41 -13.49 25.82
N ILE A 21 12.13 -13.10 25.84
CA ILE A 21 11.64 -11.87 25.21
C ILE A 21 12.25 -10.64 25.92
N ALA A 22 12.24 -10.62 27.25
CA ALA A 22 12.85 -9.55 28.04
C ALA A 22 14.36 -9.45 27.83
N GLY A 23 15.06 -10.58 27.63
CA GLY A 23 16.49 -10.60 27.28
C GLY A 23 16.79 -10.15 25.85
N ALA A 24 15.84 -10.32 24.92
CA ALA A 24 15.95 -9.86 23.53
C ALA A 24 15.61 -8.37 23.38
N MET A 25 14.75 -7.82 24.24
CA MET A 25 14.45 -6.39 24.31
C MET A 25 15.61 -5.63 24.95
N ARG A 26 16.71 -5.44 24.20
CA ARG A 26 17.69 -4.41 24.56
C ARG A 26 16.97 -3.07 24.56
N SER A 27 17.01 -2.35 25.68
CA SER A 27 16.58 -0.96 25.68
C SER A 27 17.36 -0.24 24.58
N VAL A 28 16.65 0.36 23.63
CA VAL A 28 17.27 1.26 22.67
C VAL A 28 17.62 2.52 23.45
N GLY A 29 18.76 2.51 24.12
CA GLY A 29 19.32 3.69 24.75
C GLY A 29 19.53 4.76 23.66
N GLY A 30 18.92 5.92 23.84
CA GLY A 30 19.02 7.02 22.89
C GLY A 30 18.19 8.21 23.36
N THR A 31 18.67 9.40 23.05
CA THR A 31 17.93 10.65 23.27
C THR A 31 16.91 10.87 22.15
N LEU A 32 15.92 11.73 22.37
CA LEU A 32 14.99 12.16 21.31
C LEU A 32 15.74 12.68 20.06
N GLY A 33 16.90 13.32 20.28
CA GLY A 33 17.78 13.81 19.20
C GLY A 33 18.48 12.70 18.42
N ASP A 34 18.80 11.55 19.04
CA ASP A 34 19.33 10.38 18.32
C ASP A 34 18.25 9.74 17.43
N LEU A 35 17.00 9.76 17.91
CA LEU A 35 15.81 9.31 17.18
C LEU A 35 15.55 10.19 15.94
N MET A 36 15.53 11.51 16.11
CA MET A 36 15.37 12.46 15.01
C MET A 36 16.51 12.38 13.98
N ARG A 37 17.77 12.23 14.43
CA ARG A 37 18.90 11.98 13.53
C ARG A 37 18.77 10.67 12.76
N GLY A 38 18.10 9.66 13.33
CA GLY A 38 17.75 8.43 12.63
C GLY A 38 16.87 8.66 11.42
N TYR A 39 15.75 9.35 11.60
CA TYR A 39 14.83 9.69 10.50
C TYR A 39 15.46 10.64 9.49
N LEU A 40 16.14 11.70 9.95
CA LEU A 40 16.85 12.63 9.07
C LEU A 40 17.96 11.92 8.28
N GLY A 41 18.63 10.92 8.86
CA GLY A 41 19.61 10.11 8.16
C GLY A 41 19.00 9.28 7.01
N LEU A 42 17.78 8.77 7.21
CA LEU A 42 17.06 8.04 6.16
C LEU A 42 16.62 8.99 5.03
N LEU A 43 16.07 10.14 5.38
CA LEU A 43 15.62 11.16 4.43
C LEU A 43 16.76 12.03 3.85
N GLY A 44 17.97 11.94 4.42
CA GLY A 44 19.14 12.70 3.96
C GLY A 44 19.82 12.08 2.73
N THR A 45 19.45 10.86 2.36
CA THR A 45 20.01 10.18 1.18
C THR A 45 19.05 10.26 -0.01
N ALA A 46 19.59 10.43 -1.22
CA ALA A 46 18.79 10.45 -2.45
C ALA A 46 17.96 9.16 -2.62
N ARG A 47 18.53 8.01 -2.22
CA ARG A 47 17.82 6.72 -2.24
C ARG A 47 16.65 6.67 -1.27
N GLY A 48 16.82 7.19 -0.06
CA GLY A 48 15.74 7.28 0.93
C GLY A 48 14.62 8.21 0.48
N GLN A 49 14.96 9.40 0.01
CA GLN A 49 13.99 10.35 -0.53
C GLN A 49 13.18 9.75 -1.69
N ARG A 50 13.83 9.08 -2.64
CA ARG A 50 13.14 8.37 -3.73
C ARG A 50 12.23 7.27 -3.19
N THR A 51 12.70 6.46 -2.25
CA THR A 51 11.90 5.34 -1.71
C THR A 51 10.65 5.85 -0.97
N TYR A 52 10.81 6.78 -0.02
CA TYR A 52 9.68 7.33 0.73
C TYR A 52 8.76 8.18 -0.14
N GLY A 53 9.29 8.89 -1.14
CA GLY A 53 8.47 9.60 -2.13
C GLY A 53 7.60 8.66 -2.96
N TYR A 54 8.14 7.52 -3.39
CA TYR A 54 7.36 6.49 -4.09
C TYR A 54 6.27 5.89 -3.19
N ILE A 55 6.61 5.55 -1.95
CA ILE A 55 5.64 5.05 -0.97
C ILE A 55 4.52 6.06 -0.77
N PHE A 56 4.87 7.33 -0.58
CA PHE A 56 3.92 8.41 -0.35
C PHE A 56 2.91 8.55 -1.49
N VAL A 57 3.40 8.70 -2.72
CA VAL A 57 2.55 8.92 -3.89
C VAL A 57 1.74 7.65 -4.24
N ASN A 58 2.36 6.47 -4.19
CA ASN A 58 1.67 5.20 -4.43
C ASN A 58 0.56 4.96 -3.38
N SER A 59 0.80 5.34 -2.13
CA SER A 59 -0.21 5.24 -1.07
C SER A 59 -1.35 6.23 -1.30
N MET A 60 -1.03 7.48 -1.66
CA MET A 60 -2.04 8.46 -2.05
C MET A 60 -2.92 7.94 -3.18
N PHE A 61 -2.31 7.36 -4.22
CA PHE A 61 -3.02 6.78 -5.35
C PHE A 61 -4.03 5.73 -4.90
N HIS A 62 -3.55 4.69 -4.18
CA HIS A 62 -4.37 3.55 -3.82
C HIS A 62 -5.51 3.93 -2.88
N SER A 63 -5.25 4.74 -1.85
CA SER A 63 -6.29 5.21 -0.95
C SER A 63 -7.29 6.12 -1.65
N GLY A 64 -6.81 7.04 -2.50
CA GLY A 64 -7.67 7.95 -3.25
C GLY A 64 -8.66 7.20 -4.12
N VAL A 65 -8.17 6.29 -4.97
CA VAL A 65 -9.04 5.50 -5.85
C VAL A 65 -9.95 4.57 -5.04
N PHE A 66 -9.42 3.85 -4.05
CA PHE A 66 -10.20 2.88 -3.27
C PHE A 66 -11.33 3.53 -2.46
N THR A 67 -11.05 4.66 -1.78
CA THR A 67 -12.03 5.35 -0.94
C THR A 67 -13.27 5.76 -1.73
N TRP A 68 -13.07 6.21 -2.97
CA TRP A 68 -14.15 6.73 -3.82
C TRP A 68 -14.69 5.72 -4.83
N LEU A 69 -14.11 4.51 -4.90
CA LEU A 69 -14.53 3.47 -5.83
C LEU A 69 -15.99 3.03 -5.62
N GLY A 70 -16.43 2.94 -4.36
CA GLY A 70 -17.83 2.61 -4.06
C GLY A 70 -18.80 3.66 -4.60
N VAL A 71 -18.48 4.94 -4.41
CA VAL A 71 -19.28 6.07 -4.94
C VAL A 71 -19.25 6.10 -6.46
N TYR A 72 -18.10 5.82 -7.09
CA TYR A 72 -17.99 5.68 -8.54
C TYR A 72 -18.94 4.59 -9.08
N LEU A 73 -18.96 3.42 -8.44
CA LEU A 73 -19.80 2.30 -8.84
C LEU A 73 -21.30 2.60 -8.65
N GLU A 74 -21.67 3.29 -7.56
CA GLU A 74 -23.03 3.74 -7.32
C GLU A 74 -23.48 4.74 -8.39
N GLN A 75 -22.69 5.79 -8.65
CA GLN A 75 -23.09 6.88 -9.54
C GLN A 75 -23.03 6.49 -11.02
N ARG A 76 -22.03 5.70 -11.44
CA ARG A 76 -21.84 5.34 -12.86
C ARG A 76 -22.65 4.12 -13.29
N TYR A 77 -22.85 3.15 -12.38
CA TYR A 77 -23.49 1.88 -12.69
C TYR A 77 -24.77 1.62 -11.89
N SER A 78 -25.22 2.57 -11.07
CA SER A 78 -26.42 2.45 -10.22
C SER A 78 -26.39 1.20 -9.32
N LEU A 79 -25.19 0.79 -8.91
CA LEU A 79 -25.00 -0.35 -8.04
C LEU A 79 -25.46 -0.02 -6.62
N GLY A 80 -26.36 -0.83 -6.07
CA GLY A 80 -26.71 -0.78 -4.65
C GLY A 80 -25.60 -1.32 -3.75
N PRO A 81 -25.76 -1.24 -2.42
CA PRO A 81 -24.73 -1.62 -1.44
C PRO A 81 -24.21 -3.05 -1.59
N VAL A 82 -25.10 -4.01 -1.90
CA VAL A 82 -24.73 -5.41 -2.14
C VAL A 82 -23.84 -5.55 -3.38
N GLY A 83 -24.16 -4.84 -4.46
CA GLY A 83 -23.39 -4.87 -5.70
C GLY A 83 -22.00 -4.25 -5.53
N ILE A 84 -21.91 -3.13 -4.79
CA ILE A 84 -20.63 -2.52 -4.42
C ILE A 84 -19.81 -3.50 -3.57
N GLY A 85 -20.42 -4.14 -2.57
CA GLY A 85 -19.76 -5.15 -1.75
C GLY A 85 -19.18 -6.30 -2.58
N LEU A 86 -19.98 -6.85 -3.52
CA LEU A 86 -19.54 -7.90 -4.44
C LEU A 86 -18.40 -7.45 -5.37
N ALA A 87 -18.43 -6.21 -5.85
CA ALA A 87 -17.33 -5.64 -6.62
C ALA A 87 -16.05 -5.53 -5.77
N LEU A 88 -16.17 -5.04 -4.54
CA LEU A 88 -15.04 -4.88 -3.63
C LEU A 88 -14.49 -6.21 -3.09
N LEU A 89 -15.21 -7.33 -3.18
CA LEU A 89 -14.62 -8.65 -2.94
C LEU A 89 -13.43 -8.93 -3.86
N GLY A 90 -13.41 -8.33 -5.05
CA GLY A 90 -12.27 -8.35 -5.96
C GLY A 90 -10.97 -7.90 -5.29
N TYR A 91 -11.01 -6.95 -4.36
CA TYR A 91 -9.82 -6.49 -3.61
C TYR A 91 -9.26 -7.55 -2.64
N ALA A 92 -10.05 -8.53 -2.20
CA ALA A 92 -9.58 -9.53 -1.24
C ALA A 92 -8.84 -10.70 -1.91
N VAL A 93 -9.10 -10.93 -3.19
CA VAL A 93 -8.61 -12.11 -3.92
C VAL A 93 -7.09 -12.07 -4.14
N PRO A 94 -6.47 -10.94 -4.56
CA PRO A 94 -5.06 -10.93 -4.88
C PRO A 94 -4.15 -11.19 -3.69
N GLY A 95 -4.40 -10.52 -2.56
CA GLY A 95 -3.62 -10.75 -1.35
C GLY A 95 -3.65 -12.21 -0.89
N LEU A 96 -4.80 -12.89 -1.03
CA LEU A 96 -4.97 -14.27 -0.63
C LEU A 96 -4.33 -15.27 -1.62
N LEU A 97 -4.60 -15.13 -2.91
CA LEU A 97 -4.22 -16.12 -3.93
C LEU A 97 -2.87 -15.82 -4.58
N PHE A 98 -2.59 -14.55 -4.83
CA PHE A 98 -1.40 -14.11 -5.57
C PHE A 98 -0.25 -13.67 -4.66
N GLY A 99 -0.47 -13.46 -3.35
CA GLY A 99 0.59 -13.11 -2.40
C GLY A 99 1.85 -13.99 -2.48
N PRO A 100 1.76 -15.34 -2.43
CA PRO A 100 2.91 -16.23 -2.57
C PRO A 100 3.57 -16.20 -3.95
N LEU A 101 2.83 -15.86 -5.00
CA LEU A 101 3.35 -15.76 -6.37
C LEU A 101 4.13 -14.46 -6.57
N ILE A 102 3.59 -13.35 -6.06
CA ILE A 102 4.25 -12.03 -6.02
C ILE A 102 5.56 -12.13 -5.25
N GLY A 103 5.56 -12.77 -4.07
CA GLY A 103 6.78 -12.99 -3.29
C GLY A 103 7.86 -13.76 -4.07
N ARG A 104 7.49 -14.88 -4.70
CA ARG A 104 8.44 -15.66 -5.52
C ARG A 104 8.94 -14.90 -6.74
N ALA A 105 8.07 -14.10 -7.38
CA ALA A 105 8.45 -13.26 -8.50
C ALA A 105 9.45 -12.17 -8.06
N ALA A 106 9.24 -11.58 -6.89
CA ALA A 106 10.15 -10.60 -6.29
C ALA A 106 11.53 -11.21 -6.00
N ASP A 107 11.58 -12.44 -5.51
CA ASP A 107 12.82 -13.15 -5.22
C ASP A 107 13.56 -13.57 -6.51
N ARG A 108 12.83 -13.97 -7.57
CA ARG A 108 13.43 -14.42 -8.84
C ARG A 108 13.87 -13.27 -9.75
N TRP A 109 13.05 -12.24 -9.90
CA TRP A 109 13.30 -11.16 -10.87
C TRP A 109 13.86 -9.88 -10.23
N GLY A 110 13.88 -9.84 -8.90
CA GLY A 110 14.34 -8.71 -8.12
C GLY A 110 13.26 -7.65 -7.93
N ARG A 111 13.27 -7.05 -6.73
CA ARG A 111 12.28 -6.04 -6.30
C ARG A 111 12.23 -4.81 -7.21
N ALA A 112 13.37 -4.41 -7.77
CA ALA A 112 13.48 -3.23 -8.63
C ALA A 112 12.76 -3.36 -9.98
N ARG A 113 12.58 -4.60 -10.50
CA ARG A 113 11.88 -4.84 -11.77
C ARG A 113 10.38 -5.04 -11.58
N LEU A 114 9.99 -5.64 -10.45
CA LEU A 114 8.58 -5.93 -10.17
C LEU A 114 7.81 -4.69 -9.72
N LEU A 115 8.46 -3.73 -9.07
CA LEU A 115 7.85 -2.52 -8.56
C LEU A 115 7.23 -1.65 -9.68
N PRO A 116 7.95 -1.30 -10.78
CA PRO A 116 7.35 -0.60 -11.92
C PRO A 116 6.16 -1.33 -12.55
N ILE A 117 6.16 -2.66 -12.54
CA ILE A 117 5.05 -3.47 -13.07
C ILE A 117 3.82 -3.33 -12.19
N GLY A 118 3.97 -3.39 -10.87
CA GLY A 118 2.88 -3.17 -9.92
C GLY A 118 2.25 -1.78 -10.07
N LEU A 119 3.08 -0.73 -10.13
CA LEU A 119 2.64 0.64 -10.38
C LEU A 119 1.92 0.77 -11.73
N GLY A 120 2.46 0.15 -12.78
CA GLY A 120 1.84 0.14 -14.10
C GLY A 120 0.48 -0.56 -14.12
N LEU A 121 0.34 -1.68 -13.41
CA LEU A 121 -0.95 -2.38 -13.26
C LEU A 121 -1.98 -1.52 -12.53
N SER A 122 -1.57 -0.85 -11.44
CA SER A 122 -2.40 0.11 -10.72
C SER A 122 -2.88 1.24 -11.62
N ALA A 123 -1.96 1.86 -12.37
CA ALA A 123 -2.27 2.93 -13.32
C ALA A 123 -3.21 2.48 -14.44
N LEU A 124 -2.98 1.28 -15.01
CA LEU A 124 -3.84 0.70 -16.03
C LEU A 124 -5.25 0.42 -15.50
N ALA A 125 -5.37 -0.07 -14.27
CA ALA A 125 -6.67 -0.33 -13.67
C ALA A 125 -7.45 0.97 -13.43
N ALA A 126 -6.80 2.02 -12.93
CA ALA A 126 -7.43 3.34 -12.79
C ALA A 126 -7.76 3.99 -14.14
N ALA A 127 -6.91 3.84 -15.16
CA ALA A 127 -7.23 4.27 -16.51
C ALA A 127 -8.40 3.50 -17.10
N GLY A 128 -8.54 2.21 -16.79
CA GLY A 128 -9.69 1.40 -17.16
C GLY A 128 -11.02 1.94 -16.62
N LEU A 129 -11.00 2.54 -15.42
CA LEU A 129 -12.17 3.19 -14.83
C LEU A 129 -12.60 4.49 -15.56
N LEU A 130 -11.78 5.02 -16.48
CA LEU A 130 -12.17 6.16 -17.32
C LEU A 130 -13.14 5.76 -18.42
N PHE A 131 -13.15 4.49 -18.79
CA PHE A 131 -14.00 3.96 -19.85
C PHE A 131 -15.20 3.24 -19.25
N ASP A 132 -16.31 3.22 -20.00
CA ASP A 132 -17.45 2.38 -19.62
C ASP A 132 -17.09 0.91 -19.88
N PHE A 133 -17.38 0.07 -18.88
CA PHE A 133 -17.18 -1.37 -18.97
C PHE A 133 -18.42 -2.11 -18.44
N PRO A 134 -18.68 -3.36 -18.87
CA PRO A 134 -19.76 -4.15 -18.33
C PRO A 134 -19.62 -4.28 -16.81
N VAL A 135 -20.68 -3.97 -16.05
CA VAL A 135 -20.67 -3.97 -14.57
C VAL A 135 -20.18 -5.30 -13.96
N LEU A 136 -20.36 -6.41 -14.68
CA LEU A 136 -19.86 -7.74 -14.32
C LEU A 136 -18.32 -7.79 -14.19
N LEU A 137 -17.59 -6.86 -14.82
CA LEU A 137 -16.15 -6.72 -14.73
C LEU A 137 -15.70 -5.86 -13.53
N ALA A 138 -16.60 -5.22 -12.79
CA ALA A 138 -16.23 -4.41 -11.63
C ALA A 138 -15.36 -5.16 -10.59
N PRO A 139 -15.66 -6.44 -10.23
CA PRO A 139 -14.77 -7.22 -9.36
C PRO A 139 -13.38 -7.46 -9.97
N VAL A 140 -13.29 -7.58 -11.30
CA VAL A 140 -12.00 -7.79 -11.99
C VAL A 140 -11.17 -6.51 -11.96
N VAL A 141 -11.79 -5.35 -12.18
CA VAL A 141 -11.09 -4.05 -12.09
C VAL A 141 -10.61 -3.78 -10.66
N ALA A 142 -11.46 -4.07 -9.67
CA ALA A 142 -11.10 -4.03 -8.25
C ALA A 142 -9.91 -4.96 -7.93
N MET A 143 -9.93 -6.19 -8.47
CA MET A 143 -8.85 -7.15 -8.34
C MET A 143 -7.54 -6.64 -8.96
N LEU A 144 -7.60 -5.99 -10.13
CA LEU A 144 -6.40 -5.42 -10.76
C LEU A 144 -5.80 -4.27 -9.94
N LEU A 145 -6.62 -3.39 -9.38
CA LEU A 145 -6.16 -2.34 -8.46
C LEU A 145 -5.47 -2.93 -7.21
N SER A 146 -6.09 -3.95 -6.60
CA SER A 146 -5.51 -4.65 -5.45
C SER A 146 -4.23 -5.38 -5.81
N LEU A 147 -4.16 -6.03 -6.98
CA LEU A 147 -2.96 -6.74 -7.41
C LEU A 147 -1.78 -5.78 -7.57
N GLY A 148 -2.01 -4.57 -8.09
CA GLY A 148 -1.00 -3.54 -8.16
C GLY A 148 -0.49 -3.10 -6.79
N TYR A 149 -1.40 -2.90 -5.83
CA TYR A 149 -1.07 -2.61 -4.42
C TYR A 149 -0.26 -3.73 -3.75
N ASP A 150 -0.72 -4.98 -3.89
CA ASP A 150 -0.09 -6.15 -3.28
C ASP A 150 1.26 -6.47 -3.94
N ALA A 151 1.44 -6.08 -5.20
CA ALA A 151 2.72 -6.17 -5.88
C ALA A 151 3.72 -5.11 -5.43
N THR A 152 3.29 -3.93 -4.94
CA THR A 152 4.20 -2.85 -4.54
C THR A 152 4.51 -2.85 -3.05
N GLN A 153 3.53 -3.07 -2.18
CA GLN A 153 3.67 -2.90 -0.74
C GLN A 153 4.74 -3.79 -0.09
N PRO A 154 4.77 -5.12 -0.33
CA PRO A 154 5.80 -5.98 0.22
C PRO A 154 7.20 -5.62 -0.29
N LEU A 155 7.28 -5.11 -1.53
CA LEU A 155 8.55 -4.66 -2.12
C LEU A 155 9.06 -3.41 -1.42
N PHE A 156 8.19 -2.41 -1.19
CA PHE A 156 8.54 -1.20 -0.45
C PHE A 156 9.00 -1.53 0.97
N ALA A 157 8.23 -2.35 1.70
CA ALA A 157 8.63 -2.79 3.03
C ALA A 157 10.01 -3.47 3.02
N GLY A 158 10.26 -4.34 2.03
CA GLY A 158 11.55 -4.98 1.84
C GLY A 158 12.69 -4.00 1.54
N ILE A 159 12.47 -3.01 0.67
CA ILE A 159 13.46 -1.98 0.32
C ILE A 159 13.76 -1.11 1.54
N VAL A 160 12.74 -0.63 2.23
CA VAL A 160 12.86 0.18 3.45
C VAL A 160 13.64 -0.55 4.54
N THR A 161 13.32 -1.81 4.79
CA THR A 161 14.04 -2.62 5.79
C THR A 161 15.52 -2.72 5.43
N SER A 162 15.85 -2.90 4.15
CA SER A 162 17.24 -2.93 3.69
C SER A 162 17.93 -1.56 3.77
N LEU A 163 17.20 -0.47 3.52
CA LEU A 163 17.70 0.91 3.63
C LEU A 163 18.02 1.27 5.08
N GLY A 164 17.21 0.78 6.03
CA GLY A 164 17.39 1.02 7.46
C GLY A 164 18.68 0.44 8.05
N GLY A 165 19.27 -0.58 7.40
CA GLY A 165 20.53 -1.19 7.81
C GLY A 165 20.52 -1.64 9.28
N LYS A 166 21.24 -0.91 10.13
CA LYS A 166 21.31 -1.18 11.59
C LYS A 166 20.05 -0.77 12.36
N ARG A 167 19.11 -0.04 11.73
CA ARG A 167 17.89 0.51 12.34
C ARG A 167 16.64 0.20 11.49
N PRO A 168 16.37 -1.09 11.19
CA PRO A 168 15.25 -1.47 10.33
C PRO A 168 13.88 -1.08 10.92
N GLY A 169 13.74 -1.10 12.25
CA GLY A 169 12.52 -0.65 12.95
C GLY A 169 12.19 0.81 12.65
N GLN A 170 13.13 1.74 12.85
CA GLN A 170 12.92 3.16 12.53
C GLN A 170 12.61 3.38 11.05
N ALA A 171 13.25 2.64 10.15
CA ALA A 171 12.96 2.75 8.72
C ALA A 171 11.52 2.30 8.41
N MET A 172 11.07 1.21 9.03
CA MET A 172 9.71 0.69 8.90
C MET A 172 8.67 1.62 9.53
N ASP A 173 8.97 2.21 10.70
CA ASP A 173 8.10 3.20 11.36
C ASP A 173 7.87 4.41 10.44
N LEU A 174 8.93 4.93 9.83
CA LEU A 174 8.83 6.01 8.85
C LEU A 174 8.02 5.58 7.62
N ASN A 175 8.19 4.34 7.14
CA ASN A 175 7.41 3.81 6.01
C ASN A 175 5.92 3.76 6.32
N VAL A 176 5.55 3.24 7.49
CA VAL A 176 4.15 3.17 7.93
C VAL A 176 3.58 4.58 8.12
N PHE A 177 4.34 5.49 8.74
CA PHE A 177 3.95 6.90 8.87
C PHE A 177 3.68 7.53 7.49
N THR A 178 4.64 7.42 6.57
CA THR A 178 4.51 7.97 5.21
C THR A 178 3.32 7.36 4.46
N LEU A 179 3.09 6.06 4.61
CA LEU A 179 1.97 5.34 3.99
C LEU A 179 0.63 5.86 4.50
N PHE A 180 0.43 6.00 5.81
CA PHE A 180 -0.83 6.48 6.37
C PHE A 180 -1.09 7.95 6.09
N VAL A 181 -0.04 8.79 6.11
CA VAL A 181 -0.17 10.19 5.68
C VAL A 181 -0.56 10.25 4.20
N GLY A 182 0.06 9.41 3.36
CA GLY A 182 -0.34 9.24 1.96
C GLY A 182 -1.79 8.79 1.82
N PHE A 183 -2.24 7.82 2.61
CA PHE A 183 -3.63 7.37 2.59
C PHE A 183 -4.62 8.48 2.93
N GLY A 184 -4.36 9.23 4.00
CA GLY A 184 -5.22 10.33 4.42
C GLY A 184 -5.25 11.48 3.40
N LEU A 185 -4.09 11.88 2.87
CA LEU A 185 -4.03 12.94 1.87
C LEU A 185 -4.60 12.50 0.52
N GLY A 186 -4.38 11.24 0.13
CA GLY A 186 -4.90 10.67 -1.11
C GLY A 186 -6.42 10.68 -1.18
N SER A 187 -7.10 10.27 -0.11
CA SER A 187 -8.57 10.28 -0.06
C SER A 187 -9.14 11.70 -0.09
N LEU A 188 -8.53 12.65 0.63
CA LEU A 188 -8.92 14.06 0.64
C LEU A 188 -8.69 14.72 -0.72
N ILE A 189 -7.51 14.57 -1.31
CA ILE A 189 -7.16 15.19 -2.60
C ILE A 189 -8.02 14.60 -3.71
N PHE A 190 -8.22 13.28 -3.75
CA PHE A 190 -9.13 12.68 -4.72
C PHE A 190 -10.55 13.24 -4.56
N GLY A 191 -11.03 13.35 -3.32
CA GLY A 191 -12.33 13.94 -3.00
C GLY A 191 -12.51 15.39 -3.46
N GLU A 192 -11.48 16.23 -3.30
CA GLU A 192 -11.53 17.60 -3.82
C GLU A 192 -11.49 17.64 -5.35
N VAL A 193 -10.68 16.78 -5.98
CA VAL A 193 -10.62 16.71 -7.45
C VAL A 193 -11.91 16.16 -8.05
N LEU A 194 -12.70 15.37 -7.31
CA LEU A 194 -14.01 14.89 -7.75
C LEU A 194 -15.01 16.01 -8.04
N ARG A 195 -14.79 17.23 -7.52
CA ARG A 195 -15.59 18.41 -7.87
C ARG A 195 -15.48 18.76 -9.36
N PHE A 196 -14.44 18.30 -10.02
CA PHE A 196 -14.20 18.41 -11.47
C PHE A 196 -14.58 17.13 -12.24
N GLY A 197 -15.21 16.15 -11.57
CA GLY A 197 -15.68 14.89 -12.12
C GLY A 197 -14.72 13.71 -11.94
N PHE A 198 -15.29 12.49 -11.96
CA PHE A 198 -14.53 11.23 -11.82
C PHE A 198 -13.47 11.07 -12.91
N GLY A 199 -13.77 11.46 -14.15
CA GLY A 199 -12.81 11.38 -15.26
C GLY A 199 -11.53 12.15 -14.97
N THR A 200 -11.65 13.38 -14.47
CA THR A 200 -10.50 14.22 -14.10
C THR A 200 -9.69 13.63 -12.95
N ALA A 201 -10.37 13.17 -11.89
CA ALA A 201 -9.72 12.58 -10.72
C ALA A 201 -8.96 11.29 -11.07
N LEU A 202 -9.61 10.37 -11.78
CA LEU A 202 -9.02 9.11 -12.22
C LEU A 202 -7.86 9.33 -13.21
N ALA A 203 -8.02 10.25 -14.17
CA ALA A 203 -6.97 10.53 -15.14
C ALA A 203 -5.73 11.15 -14.47
N LEU A 204 -5.91 12.09 -13.54
CA LEU A 204 -4.82 12.69 -12.79
C LEU A 204 -4.06 11.63 -11.98
N PHE A 205 -4.79 10.82 -11.22
CA PHE A 205 -4.19 9.78 -10.38
C PHE A 205 -3.50 8.70 -11.22
N ALA A 206 -4.13 8.23 -12.30
CA ALA A 206 -3.54 7.28 -13.23
C ALA A 206 -2.28 7.83 -13.91
N ALA A 207 -2.28 9.11 -14.31
CA ALA A 207 -1.13 9.76 -14.92
C ALA A 207 0.05 9.87 -13.94
N ILE A 208 -0.20 10.28 -12.70
CA ILE A 208 0.83 10.36 -11.65
C ILE A 208 1.43 8.96 -11.40
N GLU A 209 0.58 7.95 -11.22
CA GLU A 209 1.03 6.58 -10.96
C GLU A 209 1.81 6.00 -12.15
N LEU A 210 1.38 6.31 -13.38
CA LEU A 210 2.09 5.92 -14.61
C LEU A 210 3.46 6.60 -14.71
N ILE A 211 3.56 7.89 -14.37
CA ILE A 211 4.83 8.61 -14.32
C ILE A 211 5.76 7.94 -13.31
N LEU A 212 5.26 7.53 -12.14
CA LEU A 212 6.06 6.79 -11.16
C LEU A 212 6.52 5.44 -11.71
N ALA A 213 5.64 4.70 -12.40
CA ALA A 213 5.98 3.43 -13.03
C ALA A 213 7.12 3.59 -14.05
N LEU A 214 7.07 4.64 -14.88
CA LEU A 214 8.06 4.92 -15.93
C LEU A 214 9.37 5.49 -15.36
N ALA A 215 9.27 6.35 -14.34
CA ALA A 215 10.42 6.91 -13.63
C ALA A 215 11.14 5.89 -12.74
N GLY A 216 10.54 4.71 -12.50
CA GLY A 216 11.10 3.61 -11.71
C GLY A 216 12.23 2.84 -12.40
N ARG A 217 12.66 3.28 -13.59
CA ARG A 217 13.84 2.78 -14.29
C ARG A 217 15.15 3.28 -13.68
#